data_AF-Q2UKJ1-F1
#
_entry.id   AF-Q2UKJ1-F1
#
_cell.length_a   1.000
_cell.length_b   1.000
_cell.length_c   1.000
_cell.angle_alpha   90.00
_cell.angle_beta   90.00
_cell.angle_gamma   90.00
#
_symmetry.space_group_name_H-M   'P 1'
#
loop_
_entity.id
_entity.type
_entity.pdbx_description
1 polymer ?
#
loop_
_entity_poly.entity_id
_entity_poly.type
_entity_poly.pdbx_seq_one_letter_code
_entity_poly.pdbx_strand_id
1 'polypeptide(L)'
;MESSRLGANLEPTPELPGYLGATSYSAILTEHRSDLPFEMDNSTVTGTSVRALDSDRLRAGVELLKLIYDFPIYDVLVRKLYSKKAIVVVPMVITDAIVESIRSAFDNLDIGSDIEAQFQALVYQISHNTSRPLTIHRSMTVHDYCASFTGKSLRWESLGIVLSISGISLMSTSDNDPDLVQAAPSSEARERLRAQIVEASSICLNFCDQASSINELLGFAQYNDIILKTQHFGDTSMFIFLSTRRIAR
;
A
#
# COMPACT_ATOMS: atom_id res chain seq x y z
N MET A 1 -34.97 -73.22 -25.24
CA MET A 1 -35.77 -72.00 -25.19
C MET A 1 -35.03 -70.98 -24.34
N GLU A 2 -34.77 -69.84 -24.94
CA GLU A 2 -34.16 -68.62 -24.38
C GLU A 2 -34.67 -68.22 -22.99
N SER A 3 -33.81 -67.57 -22.20
CA SER A 3 -33.93 -66.11 -22.03
C SER A 3 -32.71 -65.53 -21.30
N SER A 4 -31.91 -64.79 -22.05
CA SER A 4 -30.90 -63.85 -21.56
C SER A 4 -31.56 -62.67 -20.84
N ARG A 5 -30.96 -62.20 -19.75
CA ARG A 5 -31.13 -60.81 -19.30
C ARG A 5 -29.76 -60.19 -19.03
N LEU A 6 -29.40 -59.25 -19.89
CA LEU A 6 -28.22 -58.40 -19.81
C LEU A 6 -28.28 -57.53 -18.54
N GLY A 7 -27.18 -57.52 -17.78
CA GLY A 7 -26.89 -56.48 -16.81
C GLY A 7 -26.49 -55.20 -17.56
N ALA A 8 -27.17 -54.10 -17.25
CA ALA A 8 -26.83 -52.78 -17.77
C ALA A 8 -25.51 -52.31 -17.12
N ASN A 9 -24.50 -52.04 -17.94
CA ASN A 9 -23.38 -51.18 -17.56
C ASN A 9 -23.93 -49.76 -17.35
N LEU A 10 -23.90 -49.25 -16.11
CA LEU A 10 -24.04 -47.82 -15.88
C LEU A 10 -22.75 -47.14 -16.36
N GLU A 11 -22.83 -46.37 -17.43
CA GLU A 11 -21.82 -45.36 -17.73
C GLU A 11 -21.77 -44.31 -16.60
N PRO A 12 -20.58 -43.81 -16.23
CA PRO A 12 -20.47 -42.67 -15.34
C PRO A 12 -21.10 -41.45 -16.01
N THR A 13 -22.02 -40.81 -15.29
CA THR A 13 -22.73 -39.61 -15.75
C THR A 13 -21.71 -38.48 -15.93
N PRO A 14 -21.65 -37.81 -17.10
CA PRO A 14 -20.73 -36.69 -17.27
C PRO A 14 -21.13 -35.55 -16.31
N GLU A 15 -20.20 -35.15 -15.45
CA GLU A 15 -20.39 -34.01 -14.56
C GLU A 15 -20.68 -32.76 -15.39
N LEU A 16 -21.83 -32.13 -15.17
CA LEU A 16 -22.17 -30.89 -15.86
C LEU A 16 -21.12 -29.82 -15.49
N PRO A 17 -20.52 -29.13 -16.48
CA PRO A 17 -19.65 -28.01 -16.19
C PRO A 17 -20.41 -26.97 -15.38
N GLY A 18 -19.85 -26.56 -14.23
CA GLY A 18 -20.43 -25.50 -13.40
C GLY A 18 -20.60 -24.19 -14.18
N TYR A 19 -21.20 -23.17 -13.56
CA TYR A 19 -21.56 -21.88 -14.17
C TYR A 19 -20.44 -21.21 -14.99
N LEU A 20 -19.17 -21.51 -14.71
CA LEU A 20 -17.99 -20.95 -15.37
C LEU A 20 -17.47 -21.78 -16.56
N GLY A 21 -18.10 -22.91 -16.87
CA GLY A 21 -17.74 -23.78 -17.99
C GLY A 21 -16.56 -24.72 -17.70
N ALA A 22 -16.38 -25.69 -18.61
CA ALA A 22 -15.42 -26.79 -18.47
C ALA A 22 -13.94 -26.35 -18.58
N THR A 23 -13.69 -25.14 -19.06
CA THR A 23 -12.35 -24.55 -19.18
C THR A 23 -12.03 -23.55 -18.07
N SER A 24 -12.89 -23.45 -17.05
CA SER A 24 -12.66 -22.56 -15.91
C SER A 24 -11.53 -23.05 -15.01
N TYR A 25 -10.86 -22.11 -14.34
CA TYR A 25 -9.85 -22.43 -13.32
C TYR A 25 -10.40 -23.38 -12.25
N SER A 26 -11.67 -23.21 -11.85
CA SER A 26 -12.36 -24.09 -10.90
C SER A 26 -12.56 -25.50 -11.43
N ALA A 27 -12.83 -25.69 -12.72
CA ALA A 27 -13.00 -27.01 -13.32
C ALA A 27 -11.67 -27.78 -13.31
N ILE A 28 -10.59 -27.13 -13.74
CA ILE A 28 -9.22 -27.70 -13.75
C ILE A 28 -8.76 -28.06 -12.33
N LEU A 29 -9.06 -27.20 -11.35
CA LEU A 29 -8.69 -27.44 -9.94
C LEU A 29 -9.48 -28.60 -9.32
N THR A 30 -10.72 -28.82 -9.76
CA THR A 30 -11.56 -29.93 -9.28
C THR A 30 -11.11 -31.25 -9.91
N GLU A 31 -10.78 -31.24 -11.20
CA GLU A 31 -10.30 -32.40 -11.95
C GLU A 31 -8.95 -32.92 -11.43
N HIS A 32 -8.02 -32.02 -11.09
CA HIS A 32 -6.70 -32.38 -10.57
C HIS A 32 -6.57 -32.32 -9.05
N ARG A 33 -7.69 -32.26 -8.30
CA ARG A 33 -7.67 -32.16 -6.83
C ARG A 33 -6.92 -33.33 -6.18
N SER A 34 -6.99 -34.50 -6.79
CA SER A 34 -6.37 -35.75 -6.33
C SER A 34 -4.86 -35.81 -6.59
N ASP A 35 -4.36 -35.02 -7.54
CA ASP A 35 -2.96 -35.02 -8.01
C ASP A 35 -2.11 -33.98 -7.28
N LEU A 36 -2.73 -33.15 -6.45
CA LEU A 36 -2.04 -32.13 -5.67
C LEU A 36 -1.51 -32.74 -4.37
N PRO A 37 -0.18 -32.73 -4.13
CA PRO A 37 0.38 -33.10 -2.84
C PRO A 37 0.12 -31.96 -1.86
N PHE A 38 -1.07 -31.93 -1.28
CA PHE A 38 -1.42 -31.03 -0.18
C PHE A 38 -1.53 -31.85 1.10
N GLU A 39 -0.42 -31.98 1.81
CA GLU A 39 -0.48 -32.31 3.24
C GLU A 39 -1.23 -31.16 3.93
N MET A 40 -2.51 -31.39 4.21
CA MET A 40 -3.29 -30.52 5.06
C MET A 40 -2.85 -30.78 6.50
N ASP A 41 -1.76 -30.14 6.86
CA ASP A 41 -1.26 -30.13 8.22
C ASP A 41 -2.31 -29.38 9.06
N ASN A 42 -3.07 -30.13 9.87
CA ASN A 42 -4.06 -29.62 10.83
C ASN A 42 -3.35 -28.94 12.02
N SER A 43 -2.46 -28.01 11.71
CA SER A 43 -1.82 -27.16 12.69
C SER A 43 -2.83 -26.11 13.16
N THR A 44 -3.45 -26.39 14.30
CA THR A 44 -4.12 -25.43 15.16
C THR A 44 -3.38 -24.09 15.14
N VAL A 45 -4.01 -23.07 14.57
CA VAL A 45 -3.52 -21.69 14.53
C VAL A 45 -3.46 -21.15 15.96
N THR A 46 -2.36 -21.46 16.63
CA THR A 46 -1.93 -20.82 17.88
C THR A 46 -0.52 -20.34 17.64
N GLY A 47 -0.39 -19.01 17.48
CA GLY A 47 0.88 -18.33 17.27
C GLY A 47 0.85 -17.42 16.07
N THR A 48 0.27 -16.22 16.24
CA THR A 48 0.66 -15.07 15.40
C THR A 48 2.11 -14.74 15.74
N SER A 49 3.04 -15.49 15.15
CA SER A 49 4.44 -15.08 15.07
C SER A 49 4.43 -13.78 14.26
N VAL A 50 4.69 -12.66 14.93
CA VAL A 50 5.06 -11.40 14.28
C VAL A 50 6.20 -11.77 13.36
N ARG A 51 5.95 -11.86 12.04
CA ARG A 51 7.03 -12.09 11.08
C ARG A 51 8.04 -10.98 11.34
N ALA A 52 9.22 -11.36 11.82
CA ALA A 52 10.35 -10.45 11.88
C ALA A 52 10.45 -9.77 10.51
N LEU A 53 10.55 -8.45 10.48
CA LEU A 53 10.75 -7.73 9.21
C LEU A 53 11.96 -8.35 8.54
N ASP A 54 11.78 -8.81 7.30
CA ASP A 54 12.90 -9.32 6.53
C ASP A 54 13.90 -8.17 6.27
N SER A 55 15.17 -8.52 6.10
CA SER A 55 16.25 -7.54 5.95
C SER A 55 16.08 -6.63 4.73
N ASP A 56 15.41 -7.11 3.68
CA ASP A 56 15.16 -6.34 2.47
C ASP A 56 14.07 -5.27 2.69
N ARG A 57 13.01 -5.60 3.42
CA ARG A 57 11.96 -4.67 3.83
C ARG A 57 12.48 -3.65 4.81
N LEU A 58 13.36 -4.04 5.74
CA LEU A 58 14.02 -3.08 6.64
C LEU A 58 14.84 -2.06 5.83
N ARG A 59 15.69 -2.54 4.92
CA ARG A 59 16.52 -1.68 4.07
C ARG A 59 15.66 -0.76 3.21
N ALA A 60 14.64 -1.29 2.52
CA ALA A 60 13.73 -0.49 1.71
C ALA A 60 12.98 0.55 2.56
N GLY A 61 12.59 0.21 3.79
CA GLY A 61 11.97 1.15 4.72
C GLY A 61 12.92 2.27 5.14
N VAL A 62 14.18 1.95 5.44
CA VAL A 62 15.19 2.95 5.83
C VAL A 62 15.46 3.92 4.68
N GLU A 63 15.69 3.41 3.47
CA GLU A 63 15.93 4.24 2.29
C GLU A 63 14.71 5.13 1.97
N LEU A 64 13.50 4.62 2.18
CA LEU A 64 12.28 5.41 2.04
C LEU A 64 12.20 6.53 3.09
N LEU A 65 12.50 6.25 4.36
CA LEU A 65 12.50 7.29 5.40
C LEU A 65 13.57 8.36 5.13
N LYS A 66 14.77 7.96 4.67
CA LYS A 66 15.82 8.89 4.24
C LYS A 66 15.36 9.75 3.06
N LEU A 67 14.70 9.16 2.07
CA LEU A 67 14.12 9.91 0.96
C LEU A 67 13.14 10.99 1.45
N ILE A 68 12.23 10.66 2.38
CA ILE A 68 11.29 11.66 2.92
C ILE A 68 12.03 12.71 3.75
N TYR A 69 13.01 12.30 4.57
CA TYR A 69 13.82 13.20 5.38
C TYR A 69 14.57 14.22 4.51
N ASP A 70 15.17 13.75 3.41
CA ASP A 70 15.90 14.55 2.43
C ASP A 70 14.98 15.26 1.42
N PHE A 71 13.66 15.09 1.51
CA PHE A 71 12.69 15.68 0.60
C PHE A 71 12.11 16.97 1.23
N PRO A 72 12.69 18.16 0.98
CA PRO A 72 12.39 19.36 1.77
C PRO A 72 11.06 20.03 1.42
N ILE A 73 10.31 19.53 0.43
CA ILE A 73 9.19 20.25 -0.20
C ILE A 73 7.86 19.50 -0.14
N TYR A 74 7.77 18.29 0.46
CA TYR A 74 6.49 17.56 0.50
C TYR A 74 5.37 18.37 1.13
N ASP A 75 5.66 19.15 2.18
CA ASP A 75 4.67 19.94 2.86
C ASP A 75 4.16 21.14 2.04
N VAL A 76 5.06 21.80 1.32
CA VAL A 76 4.74 22.86 0.38
C VAL A 76 3.87 22.30 -0.75
N LEU A 77 4.22 21.12 -1.27
CA LEU A 77 3.47 20.43 -2.32
C LEU A 77 2.07 20.03 -1.83
N VAL A 78 1.95 19.46 -0.63
CA VAL A 78 0.66 19.16 0.01
C VAL A 78 -0.20 20.43 0.06
N ARG A 79 0.32 21.52 0.63
CA ARG A 79 -0.40 22.81 0.73
C ARG A 79 -0.81 23.35 -0.65
N LYS A 80 0.09 23.29 -1.64
CA LYS A 80 -0.21 23.70 -3.03
C LYS A 80 -1.37 22.89 -3.61
N LEU A 81 -1.46 21.58 -3.36
CA LEU A 81 -2.57 20.76 -3.86
C LEU A 81 -3.90 21.21 -3.27
N TYR A 82 -3.99 21.31 -1.94
CA TYR A 82 -5.21 21.72 -1.24
C TYR A 82 -5.64 23.16 -1.57
N SER A 83 -4.70 24.06 -1.89
CA SER A 83 -5.03 25.42 -2.33
C SER A 83 -5.65 25.48 -3.74
N LYS A 84 -5.34 24.51 -4.61
CA LYS A 84 -5.75 24.51 -6.03
C LYS A 84 -6.95 23.60 -6.31
N LYS A 85 -7.17 22.56 -5.51
CA LYS A 85 -8.17 21.52 -5.76
C LYS A 85 -9.30 21.60 -4.74
N ALA A 86 -10.52 21.83 -5.22
CA ALA A 86 -11.72 21.91 -4.39
C ALA A 86 -12.23 20.55 -3.89
N ILE A 87 -11.79 19.44 -4.50
CA ILE A 87 -12.19 18.08 -4.13
C ILE A 87 -10.93 17.21 -4.03
N VAL A 88 -10.67 16.72 -2.81
CA VAL A 88 -9.56 15.83 -2.47
C VAL A 88 -10.14 14.76 -1.54
N VAL A 89 -9.80 13.51 -1.78
CA VAL A 89 -10.39 12.36 -1.06
C VAL A 89 -10.00 12.33 0.40
N VAL A 90 -8.78 12.80 0.73
CA VAL A 90 -8.30 12.90 2.12
C VAL A 90 -8.57 14.31 2.62
N PRO A 91 -9.33 14.51 3.71
CA PRO A 91 -9.52 15.81 4.34
C PRO A 91 -8.19 16.47 4.74
N MET A 92 -8.08 17.79 4.54
CA MET A 92 -6.86 18.55 4.84
C MET A 92 -6.39 18.36 6.30
N VAL A 93 -7.32 18.35 7.26
CA VAL A 93 -7.02 18.15 8.68
C VAL A 93 -6.29 16.82 8.96
N ILE A 94 -6.61 15.77 8.21
CA ILE A 94 -5.94 14.45 8.34
C ILE A 94 -4.54 14.54 7.74
N THR A 95 -4.40 15.09 6.53
CA THR A 95 -3.11 15.21 5.87
C THR A 95 -2.14 16.11 6.65
N ASP A 96 -2.62 17.23 7.19
CA ASP A 96 -1.82 18.13 8.02
C ASP A 96 -1.32 17.44 9.29
N ALA A 97 -2.18 16.65 9.96
CA ALA A 97 -1.78 15.87 11.13
C ALA A 97 -0.70 14.83 10.79
N ILE A 98 -0.77 14.19 9.62
CA ILE A 98 0.24 13.24 9.17
C ILE A 98 1.56 13.96 8.85
N VAL A 99 1.50 15.06 8.10
CA VAL A 99 2.68 15.86 7.74
C VAL A 99 3.38 16.33 9.01
N GLU A 100 2.64 16.86 9.99
CA GLU A 100 3.20 17.28 11.27
C GLU A 100 3.81 16.12 12.06
N SER A 101 3.17 14.96 12.04
CA SER A 101 3.70 13.75 12.66
C SER A 101 5.02 13.29 12.02
N ILE A 102 5.15 13.39 10.70
CA ILE A 102 6.37 13.01 9.99
C ILE A 102 7.50 13.97 10.35
N ARG A 103 7.23 15.29 10.34
CA ARG A 103 8.21 16.30 10.77
C ARG A 103 8.67 16.05 12.20
N SER A 104 7.73 15.90 13.13
CA SER A 104 8.07 15.65 14.52
C SER A 104 8.89 14.36 14.69
N ALA A 105 8.61 13.30 13.92
CA ALA A 105 9.42 12.08 13.97
C ALA A 105 10.88 12.33 13.53
N PHE A 106 11.09 13.20 12.55
CA PHE A 106 12.43 13.55 12.06
C PHE A 106 13.15 14.59 12.92
N ASP A 107 12.42 15.57 13.47
CA ASP A 107 12.99 16.57 14.39
C ASP A 107 13.50 15.93 15.69
N ASN A 108 12.95 14.77 16.06
CA ASN A 108 13.39 13.99 17.20
C ASN A 108 14.64 13.12 16.93
N LEU A 109 15.16 13.11 15.70
CA LEU A 109 16.39 12.38 15.37
C LEU A 109 17.61 13.13 15.91
N ASP A 110 18.44 12.43 16.69
CA ASP A 110 19.71 12.98 17.19
C ASP A 110 20.84 12.71 16.20
N ILE A 111 21.27 13.75 15.48
CA ILE A 111 22.37 13.74 14.51
C ILE A 111 23.71 13.40 15.19
N GLY A 112 23.85 13.68 16.48
CA GLY A 112 25.07 13.37 17.26
C GLY A 112 25.21 11.90 17.64
N SER A 113 24.18 11.09 17.39
CA SER A 113 24.14 9.66 17.71
C SER A 113 24.04 8.82 16.44
N ASP A 114 23.86 7.49 16.58
CA ASP A 114 23.71 6.59 15.44
C ASP A 114 22.36 6.83 14.73
N ILE A 115 22.38 7.70 13.71
CA ILE A 115 21.19 8.06 12.93
C ILE A 115 20.62 6.87 12.15
N GLU A 116 21.48 5.94 11.70
CA GLU A 116 21.06 4.75 10.97
C GLU A 116 20.23 3.83 11.88
N ALA A 117 20.70 3.60 13.10
CA ALA A 117 19.95 2.84 14.10
C ALA A 117 18.61 3.50 14.44
N GLN A 118 18.54 4.84 14.48
CA GLN A 118 17.29 5.57 14.70
C GLN A 118 16.30 5.41 13.54
N PHE A 119 16.76 5.48 12.28
CA PHE A 119 15.90 5.17 11.13
C PHE A 119 15.39 3.73 11.17
N GLN A 120 16.24 2.75 11.50
CA GLN A 120 15.81 1.36 11.66
C GLN A 120 14.74 1.23 12.76
N ALA A 121 14.92 1.90 13.90
CA ALA A 121 13.94 1.91 14.99
C ALA A 121 12.58 2.50 14.53
N LEU A 122 12.59 3.59 13.75
CA LEU A 122 11.38 4.16 13.15
C LEU A 122 10.71 3.17 12.19
N VAL A 123 11.48 2.50 11.32
CA VAL A 123 10.95 1.47 10.41
C VAL A 123 10.26 0.34 11.18
N TYR A 124 10.89 -0.15 12.25
CA TYR A 124 10.29 -1.18 13.11
C TYR A 124 8.99 -0.68 13.76
N GLN A 125 8.98 0.53 14.31
CA GLN A 125 7.79 1.12 14.93
C GLN A 125 6.63 1.25 13.92
N ILE A 126 6.89 1.88 12.77
CA ILE A 126 5.88 2.12 11.73
C ILE A 126 5.34 0.80 11.20
N SER A 127 6.22 -0.18 10.95
CA SER A 127 5.81 -1.50 10.48
C SER A 127 5.01 -2.28 11.52
N HIS A 128 5.39 -2.19 12.79
CA HIS A 128 4.65 -2.80 13.89
C HIS A 128 3.24 -2.22 13.95
N ASN A 129 3.09 -0.90 13.85
CA ASN A 129 1.79 -0.24 13.81
C ASN A 129 0.98 -0.71 12.60
N THR A 130 1.54 -0.66 11.39
CA THR A 130 0.86 -1.11 10.16
C THR A 130 0.39 -2.57 10.22
N SER A 131 1.13 -3.45 10.90
CA SER A 131 0.76 -4.86 11.08
C SER A 131 -0.46 -5.10 11.97
N ARG A 132 -0.99 -4.05 12.62
CA ARG A 132 -2.13 -4.13 13.54
C ARG A 132 -3.34 -3.40 12.96
N PRO A 133 -4.57 -3.88 13.23
CA PRO A 133 -5.80 -3.19 12.83
C PRO A 133 -5.87 -1.76 13.39
N LEU A 134 -6.35 -0.83 12.55
CA LEU A 134 -6.66 0.53 12.98
C LEU A 134 -7.90 0.49 13.88
N THR A 135 -7.78 0.95 15.12
CA THR A 135 -8.90 0.94 16.06
C THR A 135 -9.77 2.17 15.84
N ILE A 136 -11.00 1.97 15.38
CA ILE A 136 -11.98 3.04 15.15
C ILE A 136 -13.26 2.76 15.95
N HIS A 137 -13.89 3.80 16.49
CA HIS A 137 -15.18 3.69 17.19
C HIS A 137 -16.07 4.91 16.93
N ARG A 138 -17.39 4.74 17.07
CA ARG A 138 -18.37 5.77 16.68
C ARG A 138 -18.28 7.08 17.46
N SER A 139 -17.79 7.03 18.69
CA SER A 139 -17.61 8.21 19.55
C SER A 139 -16.25 8.90 19.40
N MET A 140 -15.43 8.46 18.45
CA MET A 140 -14.08 8.99 18.23
C MET A 140 -14.16 10.41 17.68
N THR A 141 -13.39 11.34 18.27
CA THR A 141 -13.24 12.68 17.69
C THR A 141 -12.27 12.65 16.51
N VAL A 142 -12.24 13.70 15.68
CA VAL A 142 -11.25 13.82 14.59
C VAL A 142 -9.82 13.78 15.15
N HIS A 143 -9.60 14.37 16.32
CA HIS A 143 -8.31 14.34 17.01
C HIS A 143 -7.92 12.90 17.40
N ASP A 144 -8.84 12.17 18.04
CA ASP A 144 -8.58 10.78 18.45
C ASP A 144 -8.34 9.86 17.24
N TYR A 145 -9.04 10.12 16.13
CA TYR A 145 -8.82 9.44 14.88
C TYR A 145 -7.41 9.72 14.35
N CYS A 146 -7.00 10.98 14.25
CA CYS A 146 -5.64 11.32 13.80
C CYS A 146 -4.56 10.72 14.72
N ALA A 147 -4.77 10.74 16.05
CA ALA A 147 -3.87 10.15 17.02
C ALA A 147 -3.67 8.63 16.84
N SER A 148 -4.62 7.93 16.19
CA SER A 148 -4.52 6.49 15.92
C SER A 148 -3.50 6.12 14.83
N PHE A 149 -3.02 7.09 14.03
CA PHE A 149 -2.06 6.87 12.94
C PHE A 149 -0.97 7.95 12.84
N THR A 150 -0.78 8.74 13.90
CA THR A 150 0.23 9.80 14.01
C THR A 150 1.04 9.68 15.31
N GLY A 151 2.09 10.49 15.46
CA GLY A 151 3.06 10.42 16.55
C GLY A 151 3.71 9.03 16.64
N LYS A 152 3.65 8.42 17.82
CA LYS A 152 4.15 7.05 18.05
C LYS A 152 3.32 5.97 17.34
N SER A 153 2.11 6.33 16.89
CA SER A 153 1.21 5.45 16.15
C SER A 153 1.36 5.60 14.63
N LEU A 154 2.38 6.32 14.14
CA LEU A 154 2.62 6.51 12.71
C LEU A 154 2.67 5.19 11.94
N ARG A 155 2.06 5.16 10.74
CA ARG A 155 1.86 3.96 9.91
C ARG A 155 2.31 4.19 8.47
N TRP A 156 2.63 3.12 7.75
CA TRP A 156 3.02 3.17 6.33
C TRP A 156 1.92 3.73 5.43
N GLU A 157 0.65 3.47 5.75
CA GLU A 157 -0.51 4.04 5.07
C GLU A 157 -0.45 5.58 5.09
N SER A 158 -0.11 6.17 6.24
CA SER A 158 0.02 7.63 6.42
C SER A 158 1.13 8.20 5.52
N LEU A 159 2.29 7.55 5.48
CA LEU A 159 3.42 7.97 4.62
C LEU A 159 3.05 7.86 3.15
N GLY A 160 2.37 6.77 2.75
CA GLY A 160 1.89 6.56 1.39
C GLY A 160 0.93 7.65 0.92
N ILE A 161 0.04 8.13 1.80
CA ILE A 161 -0.85 9.28 1.51
C ILE A 161 -0.05 10.54 1.23
N VAL A 162 0.89 10.92 2.10
CA VAL A 162 1.67 12.17 1.95
C VAL A 162 2.54 12.11 0.71
N LEU A 163 3.23 10.99 0.46
CA LEU A 163 4.03 10.79 -0.76
C LEU A 163 3.16 10.91 -2.01
N SER A 164 2.00 10.26 -2.03
CA SER A 164 1.12 10.28 -3.19
C SER A 164 0.56 11.67 -3.47
N ILE A 165 0.07 12.37 -2.44
CA ILE A 165 -0.43 13.75 -2.54
C ILE A 165 0.67 14.70 -3.02
N SER A 166 1.89 14.56 -2.46
CA SER A 166 3.03 15.37 -2.85
C SER A 166 3.42 15.13 -4.31
N GLY A 167 3.44 13.86 -4.74
CA GLY A 167 3.68 13.48 -6.12
C GLY A 167 2.64 14.06 -7.08
N ILE A 168 1.34 13.97 -6.75
CA ILE A 168 0.25 14.53 -7.56
C ILE A 168 0.43 16.04 -7.74
N SER A 169 0.75 16.72 -6.64
CA SER A 169 1.04 18.15 -6.66
C SER A 169 2.28 18.47 -7.50
N LEU A 170 3.33 17.66 -7.39
CA LEU A 170 4.57 17.80 -8.15
C LEU A 170 4.34 17.66 -9.67
N MET A 171 3.56 16.66 -10.12
CA MET A 171 3.21 16.49 -11.54
C MET A 171 2.38 17.66 -12.08
N SER A 172 1.61 18.32 -11.21
CA SER A 172 0.74 19.45 -11.57
C SER A 172 1.41 20.82 -11.40
N THR A 173 2.65 20.85 -10.92
CA THR A 173 3.39 22.10 -10.63
C THR A 173 4.24 22.50 -11.83
N SER A 174 4.25 23.79 -12.15
CA SER A 174 5.06 24.33 -13.24
C SER A 174 6.54 24.15 -12.95
N ASP A 175 7.32 23.85 -13.98
CA ASP A 175 8.78 23.79 -13.91
C ASP A 175 9.45 25.13 -13.53
N ASN A 176 8.72 26.25 -13.59
CA ASN A 176 9.21 27.56 -13.16
C ASN A 176 8.75 27.93 -11.73
N ASP A 177 8.08 27.02 -11.03
CA ASP A 177 7.64 27.25 -9.65
C ASP A 177 8.86 27.45 -8.73
N PRO A 178 8.93 28.54 -7.94
CA PRO A 178 10.14 28.89 -7.19
C PRO A 178 10.50 27.83 -6.14
N ASP A 179 9.50 27.25 -5.47
CA ASP A 179 9.73 26.23 -4.46
C ASP A 179 10.32 24.97 -5.11
N LEU A 180 9.78 24.57 -6.28
CA LEU A 180 10.29 23.42 -7.04
C LEU A 180 11.70 23.67 -7.59
N VAL A 181 11.99 24.86 -8.13
CA VAL A 181 13.33 25.24 -8.61
C VAL A 181 14.35 25.17 -7.47
N GLN A 182 13.97 25.58 -6.26
CA GLN A 182 14.84 25.49 -5.09
C GLN A 182 15.11 24.04 -4.67
N ALA A 183 14.08 23.19 -4.65
CA ALA A 183 14.21 21.79 -4.23
C ALA A 183 14.86 20.89 -5.29
N ALA A 184 14.62 21.16 -6.58
CA ALA A 184 15.10 20.40 -7.72
C ALA A 184 15.42 21.34 -8.90
N PRO A 185 16.65 21.87 -8.98
CA PRO A 185 16.98 22.98 -9.89
C PRO A 185 17.06 22.57 -11.37
N SER A 186 17.40 21.32 -11.67
CA SER A 186 17.50 20.81 -13.04
C SER A 186 16.29 19.96 -13.44
N SER A 187 16.03 19.87 -14.74
CA SER A 187 14.96 19.03 -15.28
C SER A 187 15.16 17.56 -14.91
N GLU A 188 16.41 17.08 -14.93
CA GLU A 188 16.78 15.71 -14.58
C GLU A 188 16.58 15.44 -13.08
N ALA A 189 16.88 16.43 -12.22
CA ALA A 189 16.63 16.31 -10.78
C ALA A 189 15.13 16.19 -10.47
N ARG A 190 14.30 16.96 -11.18
CA ARG A 190 12.84 16.89 -11.04
C ARG A 190 12.30 15.55 -11.51
N GLU A 191 12.77 15.06 -12.64
CA GLU A 191 12.31 13.77 -13.15
C GLU A 191 12.73 12.61 -12.24
N ARG A 192 13.95 12.66 -11.70
CA ARG A 192 14.39 11.71 -10.68
C ARG A 192 13.49 11.75 -9.44
N LEU A 193 13.19 12.94 -8.94
CA LEU A 193 12.32 13.12 -7.78
C LEU A 193 10.91 12.57 -8.02
N ARG A 194 10.34 12.84 -9.21
CA ARG A 194 9.05 12.28 -9.65
C ARG A 194 9.05 10.76 -9.62
N ALA A 195 10.05 10.13 -10.21
CA ALA A 195 10.19 8.67 -10.22
C ALA A 195 10.37 8.10 -8.80
N GLN A 196 11.21 8.71 -7.97
CA GLN A 196 11.45 8.29 -6.59
C GLN A 196 10.17 8.33 -5.74
N ILE A 197 9.34 9.36 -5.88
CA ILE A 197 8.07 9.45 -5.14
C ILE A 197 7.10 8.34 -5.55
N VAL A 198 7.01 8.02 -6.85
CA VAL A 198 6.15 6.95 -7.37
C VAL A 198 6.61 5.56 -6.91
N GLU A 199 7.92 5.36 -6.84
CA GLU A 199 8.50 4.14 -6.29
C GLU A 199 8.23 4.04 -4.78
N ALA A 200 8.47 5.12 -4.04
CA ALA A 200 8.25 5.20 -2.60
C ALA A 200 6.78 4.97 -2.22
N SER A 201 5.81 5.54 -2.96
CA SER A 201 4.38 5.28 -2.71
C SER A 201 4.05 3.79 -2.89
N SER A 202 4.63 3.16 -3.92
CA SER A 202 4.46 1.74 -4.19
C SER A 202 5.07 0.86 -3.09
N ILE A 203 6.22 1.24 -2.55
CA ILE A 203 6.86 0.55 -1.41
C ILE A 203 6.00 0.67 -0.15
N CYS A 204 5.46 1.86 0.17
CA CYS A 204 4.52 2.02 1.28
C CYS A 204 3.34 1.07 1.17
N LEU A 205 2.71 0.98 -0.01
CA LEU A 205 1.59 0.06 -0.23
C LEU A 205 2.00 -1.41 -0.12
N ASN A 206 3.19 -1.78 -0.61
CA ASN A 206 3.72 -3.15 -0.43
C ASN A 206 3.90 -3.48 1.06
N PHE A 207 4.29 -2.51 1.89
CA PHE A 207 4.38 -2.73 3.33
C PHE A 207 3.04 -2.91 4.02
N CYS A 208 1.97 -2.43 3.39
CA CYS A 208 0.60 -2.59 3.82
C CYS A 208 -0.07 -3.88 3.31
N ASP A 209 0.61 -4.83 2.67
CA ASP A 209 -0.02 -6.03 2.07
C ASP A 209 -0.44 -7.12 3.10
N GLN A 210 -0.74 -6.74 4.34
CA GLN A 210 -1.11 -7.67 5.43
C GLN A 210 -2.63 -7.59 5.69
N ALA A 211 -3.30 -8.70 5.98
CA ALA A 211 -4.76 -8.70 6.21
C ALA A 211 -5.23 -7.72 7.31
N SER A 212 -4.38 -7.42 8.28
CA SER A 212 -4.64 -6.48 9.37
C SER A 212 -4.50 -5.00 8.99
N SER A 213 -3.98 -4.67 7.80
CA SER A 213 -3.85 -3.30 7.31
C SER A 213 -5.10 -2.79 6.59
N ILE A 214 -6.12 -3.63 6.37
CA ILE A 214 -7.36 -3.23 5.70
C ILE A 214 -8.08 -2.24 6.60
N ASN A 215 -7.95 -0.96 6.28
CA ASN A 215 -8.56 0.16 6.97
C ASN A 215 -8.78 1.33 5.99
N GLU A 216 -9.51 2.35 6.44
CA GLU A 216 -9.82 3.54 5.63
C GLU A 216 -8.56 4.26 5.13
N LEU A 217 -7.51 4.32 5.95
CA LEU A 217 -6.24 4.97 5.61
C LEU A 217 -5.53 4.24 4.46
N LEU A 218 -5.61 2.90 4.42
CA LEU A 218 -5.13 2.12 3.28
C LEU A 218 -5.92 2.45 2.01
N GLY A 219 -7.25 2.58 2.11
CA GLY A 219 -8.10 2.99 0.99
C GLY A 219 -7.71 4.37 0.45
N PHE A 220 -7.44 5.34 1.34
CA PHE A 220 -6.90 6.64 0.95
C PHE A 220 -5.53 6.54 0.27
N ALA A 221 -4.61 5.74 0.83
CA ALA A 221 -3.28 5.55 0.26
C ALA A 221 -3.36 4.94 -1.15
N GLN A 222 -4.17 3.88 -1.32
CA GLN A 222 -4.38 3.21 -2.61
C GLN A 222 -5.03 4.14 -3.65
N TYR A 223 -6.06 4.90 -3.25
CA TYR A 223 -6.70 5.86 -4.15
C TYR A 223 -5.69 6.90 -4.65
N ASN A 224 -4.95 7.54 -3.75
CA ASN A 224 -3.99 8.57 -4.14
C ASN A 224 -2.82 7.99 -4.95
N ASP A 225 -2.35 6.77 -4.65
CA ASP A 225 -1.33 6.08 -5.44
C ASP A 225 -1.79 5.82 -6.88
N ILE A 226 -3.06 5.43 -7.08
CA ILE A 226 -3.63 5.30 -8.43
C ILE A 226 -3.61 6.64 -9.15
N ILE A 227 -4.11 7.71 -8.52
CA ILE A 227 -4.12 9.04 -9.15
C ILE A 227 -2.70 9.51 -9.48
N LEU A 228 -1.74 9.29 -8.58
CA LEU A 228 -0.33 9.59 -8.81
C LEU A 228 0.20 8.85 -10.04
N LYS A 229 0.00 7.52 -10.09
CA LYS A 229 0.47 6.69 -11.21
C LYS A 229 -0.21 7.06 -12.52
N THR A 230 -1.49 7.44 -12.47
CA THR A 230 -2.21 7.96 -13.62
C THR A 230 -1.58 9.23 -14.16
N GLN A 231 -1.19 10.16 -13.29
CA GLN A 231 -0.52 11.38 -13.72
C GLN A 231 0.90 11.14 -14.23
N HIS A 232 1.62 10.18 -13.64
CA HIS A 232 3.01 9.91 -14.03
C HIS A 232 3.13 9.07 -15.31
N PHE A 233 2.34 8.02 -15.47
CA PHE A 233 2.43 7.09 -16.60
C PHE A 233 1.36 7.31 -17.68
N GLY A 234 0.33 8.11 -17.40
CA GLY A 234 -0.84 8.30 -18.27
C GLY A 234 -1.91 7.19 -18.12
N ASP A 235 -3.16 7.53 -18.49
CA ASP A 235 -4.38 6.74 -18.28
C ASP A 235 -4.37 5.32 -18.88
N THR A 236 -3.51 5.08 -19.88
CA THR A 236 -3.46 3.82 -20.66
C THR A 236 -2.36 2.86 -20.20
N SER A 237 -1.62 3.19 -19.14
CA SER A 237 -0.49 2.37 -18.69
C SER A 237 -0.91 1.09 -17.96
N MET A 238 -0.20 -0.02 -18.22
CA MET A 238 -0.39 -1.30 -17.51
C MET A 238 -0.21 -1.17 -15.99
N PHE A 239 0.57 -0.19 -15.53
CA PHE A 239 0.78 0.07 -14.10
C PHE A 239 -0.51 0.50 -13.37
N ILE A 240 -1.42 1.19 -14.05
CA ILE A 240 -2.73 1.54 -13.48
C ILE A 240 -3.53 0.26 -13.26
N PHE A 241 -3.59 -0.61 -14.26
CA PHE A 241 -4.35 -1.87 -14.20
C PHE A 241 -3.88 -2.79 -13.07
N LEU A 242 -2.55 -2.89 -12.86
CA LEU A 242 -1.99 -3.62 -11.73
C LEU A 242 -2.33 -2.98 -10.38
N SER A 243 -2.39 -1.66 -10.32
CA SER A 243 -2.73 -0.92 -9.09
C SER A 243 -4.22 -1.08 -8.75
N THR A 244 -5.12 -1.08 -9.73
CA THR A 244 -6.56 -1.33 -9.50
C THR A 244 -6.83 -2.74 -8.99
N ARG A 245 -6.06 -3.74 -9.47
CA ARG A 245 -6.17 -5.13 -9.00
C ARG A 245 -5.84 -5.31 -7.51
N ARG A 246 -5.03 -4.41 -6.92
CA ARG A 246 -4.74 -4.45 -5.47
C ARG A 246 -5.90 -3.97 -4.60
N ILE A 247 -6.80 -3.15 -5.14
CA ILE A 247 -7.99 -2.67 -4.43
C ILE A 247 -9.11 -3.73 -4.44
N ALA A 248 -9.12 -4.61 -5.45
CA ALA A 248 -10.16 -5.63 -5.62
C ALA A 248 -9.90 -6.95 -4.85
N ARG A 249 -8.83 -7.01 -4.05
CA ARG A 249 -8.51 -8.13 -3.14
C ARG A 249 -8.85 -7.74 -1.71
#